data_AF-A0A3B0XQ00-F1
#
_entry.id   AF-A0A3B0XQ00-F1
#
_cell.length_a   1.000
_cell.length_b   1.000
_cell.length_c   1.000
_cell.angle_alpha   90.00
_cell.angle_beta   90.00
_cell.angle_gamma   90.00
#
_symmetry.space_group_name_H-M   'P 1'
#
loop_
_entity.id
_entity.type
_entity.pdbx_description
1 polymer ?
#
loop_
_entity_poly.entity_id
_entity_poly.type
_entity_poly.pdbx_seq_one_letter_code
_entity_poly.pdbx_strand_id
1 'polypeptide(L)'
;MSQQNTVLYYFHDPMCSWCWGFKPVLAQLTQGLSNTLQIEHVVGGLAADSDMPMPEKMQTQIKSNWQAIQQTIPGTEFNYDFWDSCMPRRSTYPACRAVLASKQLMPDKHSEMNSAIQQAYYLQARNPSDYNVLYSLAEDIGHNRAQL
;
A
#
# COMPACT_ATOMS: atom_id res chain seq x y z
N MET A 1 21.29 -20.55 -26.28
CA MET A 1 20.14 -19.63 -26.32
C MET A 1 20.32 -18.67 -25.16
N SER A 2 20.51 -17.38 -25.43
CA SER A 2 20.57 -16.36 -24.38
C SER A 2 19.22 -16.30 -23.68
N GLN A 3 19.20 -16.59 -22.37
CA GLN A 3 18.03 -16.30 -21.54
C GLN A 3 17.75 -14.79 -21.63
N GLN A 4 16.67 -14.40 -22.29
CA GLN A 4 16.17 -13.04 -22.15
C GLN A 4 15.67 -12.88 -20.72
N ASN A 5 16.33 -11.99 -19.97
CA ASN A 5 15.93 -11.65 -18.61
C ASN A 5 14.73 -10.68 -18.67
N THR A 6 13.54 -11.23 -18.90
CA THR A 6 12.30 -10.45 -18.92
C THR A 6 11.92 -10.07 -17.50
N VAL A 7 11.59 -8.79 -17.29
CA VAL A 7 11.13 -8.25 -16.00
C VAL A 7 9.73 -7.69 -16.16
N LEU A 8 8.81 -8.10 -15.28
CA LEU A 8 7.50 -7.49 -15.13
C LEU A 8 7.57 -6.42 -14.04
N TYR A 9 7.37 -5.16 -14.42
CA TYR A 9 7.30 -4.07 -13.46
C TYR A 9 5.86 -3.86 -12.98
N TYR A 10 5.63 -4.03 -11.67
CA TYR A 10 4.36 -3.72 -11.04
C TYR A 10 4.44 -2.38 -10.31
N PHE A 11 3.86 -1.36 -10.94
CA PHE A 11 3.72 -0.03 -10.35
C PHE A 11 2.51 0.02 -9.42
N HIS A 12 2.70 0.46 -8.19
CA HIS A 12 1.64 0.52 -7.18
C HIS A 12 1.86 1.64 -6.17
N ASP A 13 0.88 1.89 -5.32
CA ASP A 13 1.02 2.76 -4.16
C ASP A 13 0.27 2.10 -2.97
N PRO A 14 0.84 2.10 -1.75
CA PRO A 14 0.21 1.45 -0.60
C PRO A 14 -1.19 2.01 -0.27
N MET A 15 -1.47 3.25 -0.68
CA MET A 15 -2.75 3.96 -0.48
C MET A 15 -3.63 3.99 -1.74
N CYS A 16 -3.28 3.24 -2.80
CA CYS A 16 -4.13 3.06 -3.97
C CYS A 16 -5.21 1.99 -3.70
N SER A 17 -6.48 2.39 -3.65
CA SER A 17 -7.59 1.47 -3.37
C SER A 17 -7.75 0.39 -4.45
N TRP A 18 -7.42 0.70 -5.70
CA TRP A 18 -7.43 -0.29 -6.78
C TRP A 18 -6.26 -1.28 -6.66
N CYS A 19 -5.08 -0.86 -6.17
CA CYS A 19 -3.99 -1.79 -5.85
C CYS A 19 -4.38 -2.73 -4.70
N TRP A 20 -5.17 -2.26 -3.73
CA TRP A 20 -5.76 -3.09 -2.69
C TRP A 20 -6.71 -4.15 -3.26
N GLY A 21 -7.70 -3.74 -4.06
CA GLY A 21 -8.61 -4.68 -4.73
C GLY A 21 -7.89 -5.65 -5.67
N PHE A 22 -6.77 -5.25 -6.27
CA PHE A 22 -5.97 -6.09 -7.17
C PHE A 22 -5.09 -7.12 -6.45
N LYS A 23 -4.92 -7.02 -5.12
CA LYS A 23 -4.02 -7.88 -4.34
C LYS A 23 -4.20 -9.40 -4.59
N PRO A 24 -5.43 -9.95 -4.67
CA PRO A 24 -5.61 -11.38 -4.95
C PRO A 24 -5.11 -11.80 -6.33
N VAL A 25 -5.31 -10.96 -7.34
CA VAL A 25 -4.84 -11.21 -8.72
C VAL A 25 -3.33 -11.09 -8.79
N LEU A 26 -2.74 -10.09 -8.14
CA LEU A 26 -1.29 -9.94 -8.04
C LEU A 26 -0.64 -11.17 -7.40
N ALA A 27 -1.24 -11.73 -6.35
CA ALA A 27 -0.74 -12.95 -5.71
C ALA A 27 -0.76 -14.14 -6.68
N GLN A 28 -1.85 -14.34 -7.44
CA GLN A 28 -1.95 -15.39 -8.45
C GLN A 28 -0.91 -15.21 -9.57
N LEU A 29 -0.74 -13.97 -10.06
CA LEU A 29 0.26 -13.65 -11.07
C LEU A 29 1.68 -13.92 -10.56
N THR A 30 1.98 -13.50 -9.33
CA THR A 30 3.28 -13.71 -8.70
C THR A 30 3.60 -15.19 -8.57
N GLN A 31 2.64 -15.98 -8.08
CA GLN A 31 2.79 -17.42 -7.96
C GLN A 31 3.00 -18.08 -9.34
N GLY A 32 2.18 -17.74 -10.34
CA GLY A 32 2.21 -18.35 -11.67
C GLY A 32 3.42 -17.96 -12.52
N LEU A 33 4.01 -16.78 -12.29
CA LEU A 33 5.09 -16.23 -13.11
C LEU A 33 6.48 -16.28 -12.44
N SER A 34 6.56 -16.58 -11.14
CA SER A 34 7.81 -16.57 -10.37
C SER A 34 8.94 -17.44 -10.94
N ASN A 35 8.61 -18.53 -11.63
CA ASN A 35 9.58 -19.42 -12.29
C ASN A 35 9.93 -18.99 -13.73
N THR A 36 9.23 -18.00 -14.27
CA THR A 36 9.31 -17.61 -15.69
C THR A 36 9.99 -16.25 -15.85
N LEU A 37 9.71 -15.30 -14.96
CA LEU A 37 10.24 -13.95 -15.02
C LEU A 37 10.38 -13.33 -13.63
N GLN A 38 11.24 -12.32 -13.51
CA GLN A 38 11.36 -11.49 -12.31
C GLN A 38 10.20 -10.49 -12.26
N ILE A 39 9.60 -10.32 -11.08
CA ILE A 39 8.61 -9.28 -10.83
C ILE A 39 9.24 -8.21 -9.95
N GLU A 40 9.34 -6.98 -10.48
CA GLU A 40 9.91 -5.83 -9.79
C GLU A 40 8.75 -4.93 -9.30
N HIS A 41 8.65 -4.75 -7.99
CA HIS A 41 7.67 -3.83 -7.40
C HIS A 41 8.22 -2.41 -7.36
N VAL A 42 7.49 -1.46 -7.95
CA VAL A 42 7.87 -0.05 -7.99
C VAL A 42 6.76 0.77 -7.34
N VAL A 43 7.09 1.55 -6.30
CA VAL A 43 6.15 2.49 -5.71
C VAL A 43 6.02 3.73 -6.62
N GLY A 44 4.79 4.05 -7.05
CA GLY A 44 4.51 5.10 -8.00
C GLY A 44 4.33 6.49 -7.38
N GLY A 45 3.95 6.57 -6.10
CA GLY A 45 3.76 7.84 -5.40
C GLY A 45 2.57 8.65 -5.93
N LEU A 46 1.37 8.28 -5.51
CA LEU A 46 0.11 8.92 -5.94
C LEU A 46 -0.08 10.37 -5.46
N ALA A 47 0.51 10.77 -4.33
CA ALA A 47 0.45 12.15 -3.86
C ALA A 47 1.66 12.53 -3.01
N ALA A 48 2.13 13.75 -3.23
CA ALA A 48 3.28 14.34 -2.54
C ALA A 48 3.08 14.51 -1.02
N ASP A 49 4.15 14.90 -0.35
CA ASP A 49 4.12 15.25 1.07
C ASP A 49 3.19 16.43 1.34
N SER A 50 2.31 16.27 2.32
CA SER A 50 1.39 17.32 2.74
C SER A 50 0.87 17.07 4.15
N ASP A 51 0.88 18.12 4.96
CA ASP A 51 0.22 18.14 6.27
C ASP A 51 -1.21 18.69 6.21
N MET A 52 -1.65 19.12 5.03
CA MET A 52 -2.98 19.70 4.86
C MET A 52 -4.05 18.61 4.96
N PRO A 53 -5.13 18.85 5.74
CA PRO A 53 -6.29 17.97 5.73
C PRO A 53 -6.84 17.80 4.31
N MET A 54 -7.26 16.57 4.00
CA MET A 54 -7.85 16.26 2.71
C MET A 54 -9.19 17.00 2.56
N PRO A 55 -9.41 17.76 1.46
CA PRO A 55 -10.67 18.45 1.24
C PRO A 55 -11.85 17.46 1.19
N GLU A 56 -13.00 17.84 1.76
CA GLU A 56 -14.19 16.97 1.85
C GLU A 56 -14.62 16.40 0.50
N LYS A 57 -14.60 17.22 -0.57
CA LYS A 57 -14.92 16.76 -1.93
C LYS A 57 -14.04 15.59 -2.36
N MET A 58 -12.74 15.62 -2.02
CA MET A 58 -11.81 14.54 -2.33
C MET A 58 -12.06 13.31 -1.46
N GLN A 59 -12.40 13.49 -0.18
CA GLN A 59 -12.80 12.39 0.70
C GLN A 59 -14.03 11.66 0.13
N THR A 60 -15.08 12.40 -0.28
CA THR A 60 -16.28 11.84 -0.92
C THR A 60 -15.95 11.06 -2.19
N GLN A 61 -15.04 11.59 -3.02
CA GLN A 61 -14.60 10.89 -4.24
C GLN A 61 -13.88 9.57 -3.92
N ILE A 62 -12.97 9.56 -2.93
CA ILE A 62 -12.23 8.36 -2.56
C ILE A 62 -13.15 7.33 -1.87
N LYS A 63 -14.08 7.77 -1.01
CA LYS A 63 -15.16 6.93 -0.45
C LYS A 63 -15.95 6.22 -1.57
N SER A 64 -16.36 6.96 -2.59
CA SER A 64 -17.07 6.42 -3.75
C SER A 64 -16.23 5.37 -4.51
N ASN A 65 -14.93 5.61 -4.67
CA ASN A 65 -14.02 4.62 -5.27
C ASN A 65 -13.96 3.33 -4.43
N TRP A 66 -13.90 3.42 -3.10
CA TRP A 66 -13.90 2.24 -2.23
C TRP A 66 -15.20 1.43 -2.40
N GLN A 67 -16.35 2.12 -2.43
CA GLN A 67 -17.65 1.49 -2.66
C GLN A 67 -17.72 0.77 -4.01
N ALA A 68 -17.26 1.43 -5.08
CA ALA A 68 -17.22 0.84 -6.42
C ALA A 68 -16.33 -0.41 -6.46
N ILE A 69 -15.17 -0.37 -5.81
CA ILE A 69 -14.24 -1.51 -5.74
C ILE A 69 -14.89 -2.67 -4.97
N GLN A 70 -15.48 -2.40 -3.81
CA GLN A 70 -16.14 -3.41 -2.99
C GLN A 70 -17.32 -4.07 -3.71
N GLN A 71 -18.05 -3.33 -4.55
CA GLN A 71 -19.14 -3.86 -5.37
C GLN A 71 -18.66 -4.68 -6.57
N THR A 72 -17.49 -4.35 -7.13
CA THR A 72 -17.01 -4.93 -8.40
C THR A 72 -16.00 -6.05 -8.22
N ILE A 73 -15.26 -6.08 -7.10
CA ILE A 73 -14.22 -7.07 -6.81
C ILE A 73 -14.63 -7.88 -5.57
N PRO A 74 -15.18 -9.09 -5.74
CA PRO A 74 -15.62 -9.95 -4.64
C PRO A 74 -14.55 -10.18 -3.58
N GLY A 75 -14.96 -10.08 -2.30
CA GLY A 75 -14.06 -10.28 -1.16
C GLY A 75 -13.16 -9.09 -0.82
N THR A 76 -13.23 -7.97 -1.57
CA THR A 76 -12.55 -6.74 -1.15
C THR A 76 -13.34 -6.06 -0.05
N GLU A 77 -12.72 -5.85 1.11
CA GLU A 77 -13.34 -5.20 2.26
C GLU A 77 -12.71 -3.82 2.53
N PHE A 78 -13.55 -2.95 3.10
CA PHE A 78 -13.15 -1.63 3.58
C PHE A 78 -13.81 -1.34 4.92
N ASN A 79 -13.05 -0.80 5.86
CA ASN A 79 -13.51 -0.21 7.09
C ASN A 79 -13.74 1.29 6.89
N TYR A 80 -15.00 1.71 6.86
CA TYR A 80 -15.36 3.11 6.63
C TYR A 80 -15.19 3.99 7.87
N ASP A 81 -14.94 3.42 9.06
CA ASP A 81 -14.65 4.18 10.29
C ASP A 81 -13.39 5.04 10.13
N PHE A 82 -12.51 4.70 9.19
CA PHE A 82 -11.35 5.52 8.81
C PHE A 82 -11.73 6.99 8.60
N TRP A 83 -12.86 7.24 7.95
CA TRP A 83 -13.25 8.58 7.55
C TRP A 83 -13.77 9.45 8.70
N ASP A 84 -14.23 8.82 9.78
CA ASP A 84 -14.76 9.51 10.95
C ASP A 84 -13.72 9.52 12.09
N SER A 85 -12.83 8.53 12.13
CA SER A 85 -11.83 8.34 13.19
C SER A 85 -10.47 8.96 12.88
N CYS A 86 -10.16 9.24 11.61
CA CYS A 86 -8.91 9.84 11.19
C CYS A 86 -9.10 11.25 10.62
N MET A 87 -8.02 12.02 10.61
CA MET A 87 -7.89 13.24 9.81
C MET A 87 -7.11 12.89 8.52
N PRO A 88 -7.78 12.46 7.43
CA PRO A 88 -7.10 12.01 6.22
C PRO A 88 -6.29 13.13 5.59
N ARG A 89 -5.14 12.78 5.02
CA ARG A 89 -4.32 13.68 4.20
C ARG A 89 -4.11 13.07 2.83
N ARG A 90 -4.07 13.90 1.79
CA ARG A 90 -3.72 13.43 0.45
C ARG A 90 -2.19 13.39 0.33
N SER A 91 -1.57 12.47 1.07
CA SER A 91 -0.13 12.32 1.11
C SER A 91 0.25 10.85 1.17
N THR A 92 0.82 10.31 0.09
CA THR A 92 1.14 8.88 -0.03
C THR A 92 2.64 8.60 -0.03
N TYR A 93 3.45 9.64 -0.26
CA TYR A 93 4.91 9.55 -0.21
C TYR A 93 5.45 9.00 1.12
N PRO A 94 4.92 9.34 2.31
CA PRO A 94 5.37 8.75 3.57
C PRO A 94 5.23 7.23 3.58
N ALA A 95 4.06 6.71 3.16
CA ALA A 95 3.81 5.28 3.05
C ALA A 95 4.72 4.60 2.02
N CYS A 96 4.93 5.24 0.85
CA CYS A 96 5.85 4.74 -0.18
C CYS A 96 7.29 4.64 0.36
N ARG A 97 7.77 5.69 1.05
CA ARG A 97 9.09 5.69 1.67
C ARG A 97 9.22 4.64 2.76
N ALA A 98 8.17 4.38 3.53
CA ALA A 98 8.20 3.33 4.54
C ALA A 98 8.36 1.93 3.92
N VAL A 99 7.70 1.65 2.78
CA VAL A 99 7.92 0.41 2.01
C VAL A 99 9.37 0.32 1.50
N LEU A 100 9.91 1.40 0.93
CA LEU A 100 11.28 1.43 0.42
C LEU A 100 12.33 1.29 1.53
N ALA A 101 12.15 1.99 2.66
CA ALA A 101 13.02 1.91 3.82
C ALA A 101 12.99 0.50 4.41
N SER A 102 11.81 -0.11 4.53
CA SER A 102 11.66 -1.50 4.96
C SER A 102 12.47 -2.47 4.09
N LYS A 103 12.37 -2.35 2.75
CA LYS A 103 13.17 -3.13 1.79
C LYS A 103 14.67 -2.87 1.95
N GLN A 104 15.08 -1.62 2.18
CA GLN A 104 16.48 -1.25 2.34
C GLN A 104 17.10 -1.83 3.61
N LEU A 105 16.36 -1.84 4.72
CA LEU A 105 16.79 -2.43 5.99
C LEU A 105 16.77 -3.96 5.95
N MET A 106 15.73 -4.54 5.33
CA MET A 106 15.53 -5.98 5.20
C MET A 106 14.95 -6.29 3.80
N PRO A 107 15.75 -6.85 2.86
CA PRO A 107 15.35 -7.03 1.46
C PRO A 107 13.99 -7.71 1.23
N ASP A 108 13.61 -8.64 2.09
CA ASP A 108 12.38 -9.43 1.97
C ASP A 108 11.12 -8.70 2.51
N LYS A 109 11.28 -7.55 3.18
CA LYS A 109 10.19 -6.86 3.90
C LYS A 109 9.39 -5.85 3.06
N HIS A 110 9.65 -5.72 1.76
CA HIS A 110 8.89 -4.83 0.86
C HIS A 110 7.39 -5.19 0.86
N SER A 111 7.06 -6.44 0.56
CA SER A 111 5.67 -6.91 0.41
C SER A 111 4.94 -6.93 1.75
N GLU A 112 5.65 -7.28 2.83
CA GLU A 112 5.12 -7.28 4.19
C GLU A 112 4.74 -5.86 4.64
N MET A 113 5.64 -4.89 4.45
CA MET A 113 5.34 -3.49 4.81
C MET A 113 4.19 -2.92 3.99
N ASN A 114 4.18 -3.18 2.68
CA ASN A 114 3.06 -2.76 1.82
C ASN A 114 1.73 -3.37 2.30
N SER A 115 1.73 -4.67 2.63
CA SER A 115 0.55 -5.36 3.13
C SER A 115 0.09 -4.86 4.50
N ALA A 116 1.03 -4.51 5.39
CA ALA A 116 0.73 -3.95 6.71
C ALA A 116 0.08 -2.56 6.57
N ILE A 117 0.63 -1.70 5.72
CA ILE A 117 0.07 -0.38 5.42
C ILE A 117 -1.34 -0.48 4.83
N GLN A 118 -1.54 -1.37 3.84
CA GLN A 118 -2.85 -1.57 3.23
C GLN A 118 -3.88 -2.05 4.26
N GLN A 119 -3.53 -3.01 5.13
CA GLN A 119 -4.44 -3.48 6.18
C GLN A 119 -4.74 -2.37 7.20
N ALA A 120 -3.72 -1.62 7.61
CA ALA A 120 -3.89 -0.50 8.52
C ALA A 120 -4.88 0.54 7.98
N TYR A 121 -4.73 0.89 6.71
CA TYR A 121 -5.56 1.88 6.06
C TYR A 121 -6.98 1.36 5.78
N TYR A 122 -7.09 0.22 5.09
CA TYR A 122 -8.37 -0.25 4.57
C TYR A 122 -9.19 -1.06 5.56
N LEU A 123 -8.59 -1.65 6.60
CA LEU A 123 -9.33 -2.54 7.53
C LEU A 123 -9.28 -2.06 8.98
N GLN A 124 -8.22 -1.35 9.40
CA GLN A 124 -8.02 -0.99 10.80
C GLN A 124 -8.31 0.49 11.12
N ALA A 125 -8.77 1.27 10.14
CA ALA A 125 -9.03 2.70 10.31
C ALA A 125 -7.83 3.49 10.87
N ARG A 126 -6.61 3.19 10.40
CA ARG A 126 -5.36 3.89 10.77
C ARG A 126 -4.85 4.68 9.58
N ASN A 127 -4.40 5.92 9.81
CA ASN A 127 -3.92 6.79 8.74
C ASN A 127 -2.45 6.54 8.37
N PRO A 128 -2.15 5.97 7.18
CA PRO A 128 -0.78 5.69 6.76
C PRO A 128 0.00 6.93 6.31
N SER A 129 -0.62 8.11 6.35
CA SER A 129 0.11 9.38 6.21
C SER A 129 0.81 9.79 7.51
N ASP A 130 0.45 9.18 8.65
CA ASP A 130 1.04 9.47 9.96
C ASP A 130 2.28 8.61 10.21
N TYR A 131 3.43 9.24 10.48
CA TYR A 131 4.68 8.53 10.76
C TYR A 131 4.56 7.56 11.95
N ASN A 132 3.84 7.92 13.01
CA ASN A 132 3.63 7.03 14.15
C ASN A 132 2.89 5.74 13.78
N VAL A 133 1.95 5.80 12.82
CA VAL A 133 1.30 4.60 12.28
C VAL A 133 2.33 3.77 11.53
N LEU A 134 3.13 4.39 10.66
CA LEU A 134 4.16 3.69 9.88
C LEU A 134 5.23 3.03 10.76
N TYR A 135 5.68 3.71 11.82
CA TYR A 135 6.65 3.15 12.78
C TYR A 135 6.09 1.93 13.49
N SER A 136 4.86 2.02 14.02
CA SER A 136 4.21 0.88 14.66
C SER A 136 4.05 -0.31 13.71
N LEU A 137 3.69 -0.07 12.45
CA LEU A 137 3.58 -1.15 11.46
C LEU A 137 4.94 -1.79 11.13
N ALA A 138 6.01 -0.99 11.10
CA ALA A 138 7.35 -1.49 10.90
C ALA A 138 7.81 -2.38 12.08
N GLU A 139 7.49 -1.97 13.32
CA GLU A 139 7.72 -2.79 14.53
C GLU A 139 6.93 -4.12 14.46
N ASP A 140 5.66 -4.06 14.05
CA ASP A 140 4.78 -5.24 13.94
C ASP A 140 5.34 -6.30 12.95
N ILE A 141 6.08 -5.87 11.91
CA ILE A 141 6.70 -6.77 10.93
C ILE A 141 8.17 -7.12 11.28
N GLY A 142 8.65 -6.74 12.46
CA GLY A 142 9.94 -7.16 13.01
C GLY A 142 11.11 -6.21 12.79
N HIS A 143 10.87 -4.94 12.39
CA HIS A 143 11.93 -3.92 12.43
C HIS A 143 12.16 -3.45 13.87
N ASN A 144 13.40 -3.12 14.21
CA ASN A 144 13.73 -2.53 15.50
C ASN A 144 13.55 -1.01 15.45
N ARG A 145 12.87 -0.43 16.45
CA ARG A 145 12.68 1.02 16.57
C ARG A 145 13.97 1.84 16.52
N ALA A 146 15.09 1.29 16.98
CA ALA A 146 16.39 1.97 16.88
C ALA A 146 16.91 2.12 15.43
N GLN A 147 16.28 1.45 14.47
CA GLN A 147 16.60 1.47 13.04
C GLN A 147 15.57 2.26 12.21
N LEU A 148 14.52 2.80 12.86
CA LEU A 148 13.40 3.54 12.26
C LEU A 148 13.53 5.05 12.51
#